data_AF-A0A920EEW3-F1
#
_entry.id   AF-A0A920EEW3-F1
#
_cell.length_a   1.000
_cell.length_b   1.000
_cell.length_c   1.000
_cell.angle_alpha   90.00
_cell.angle_beta   90.00
_cell.angle_gamma   90.00
#
_symmetry.space_group_name_H-M   'P 1'
#
loop_
_entity.id
_entity.type
_entity.pdbx_description
1 polymer ?
#
loop_
_entity_poly.entity_id
_entity_poly.type
_entity_poly.pdbx_seq_one_letter_code
_entity_poly.pdbx_strand_id
1 'polypeptide(L)' 'MDSAEPFTEQFLFCDQLGCTSQFGLTKQGIELFMNGANLAIYMIDIRNPNNKFIVDVDLENFDKIYDSITQ' A
#
# COMPACT_ATOMS: atom_id res chain seq x y z
N MET A 1 10.23 -9.45 -1.90
CA MET A 1 8.92 -9.02 -2.43
C MET A 1 9.27 -8.17 -3.63
N ASP A 2 9.43 -8.86 -4.76
CA ASP A 2 10.27 -8.44 -5.90
C ASP A 2 9.52 -8.67 -7.24
N SER A 3 8.20 -8.88 -7.18
CA SER A 3 7.34 -9.06 -8.36
C SER A 3 6.21 -8.04 -8.29
N ALA A 4 5.63 -7.67 -9.43
CA ALA A 4 4.37 -6.94 -9.52
C ALA A 4 3.17 -7.74 -8.91
N GLU A 5 3.43 -8.83 -8.19
CA GLU A 5 2.41 -9.59 -7.51
C GLU A 5 2.01 -8.88 -6.22
N PRO A 6 0.69 -8.76 -5.97
CA PRO A 6 0.20 -8.16 -4.75
C PRO A 6 0.62 -8.99 -3.53
N PHE A 7 1.16 -8.34 -2.51
CA PHE A 7 1.33 -8.95 -1.20
C PHE A 7 0.01 -8.89 -0.42
N THR A 8 -0.20 -9.82 0.50
CA THR A 8 -1.43 -9.91 1.31
C THR A 8 -1.09 -9.73 2.77
N GLU A 9 -1.71 -8.75 3.42
CA GLU A 9 -1.59 -8.52 4.85
C GLU A 9 -2.95 -8.62 5.54
N GLN A 10 -2.91 -8.96 6.83
CA GLN A 10 -4.09 -8.91 7.70
C GLN A 10 -4.14 -7.57 8.45
N PHE A 11 -5.33 -7.15 8.83
CA PHE A 11 -5.48 -6.00 9.74
C PHE A 11 -4.95 -6.38 11.13
N LEU A 12 -4.19 -5.48 11.74
CA LEU A 12 -3.63 -5.67 13.08
C LEU A 12 -4.71 -5.45 14.14
N PHE A 13 -5.47 -4.36 14.02
CA PHE A 13 -6.58 -4.01 14.88
C PHE A 13 -7.51 -3.01 14.17
N CYS A 14 -8.72 -2.83 14.71
CA CYS A 14 -9.66 -1.81 14.26
C CYS A 14 -10.17 -0.99 15.45
N ASP A 15 -10.40 0.30 15.23
CA ASP A 15 -10.96 1.23 16.21
C ASP A 15 -12.03 2.13 15.56
N GLN A 16 -12.36 3.27 16.19
CA GLN A 16 -13.39 4.19 15.70
C GLN A 16 -13.02 4.91 14.39
N LEU A 17 -11.72 5.02 14.06
CA LEU A 17 -11.24 5.66 12.83
C LEU A 17 -11.17 4.67 11.66
N GLY A 18 -10.99 3.38 11.94
CA GLY A 18 -10.96 2.33 10.94
C GLY A 18 -10.09 1.14 11.34
N CYS A 19 -9.68 0.36 10.34
CA CYS A 19 -8.77 -0.77 10.53
C CYS A 19 -7.34 -0.40 10.12
N THR A 20 -6.37 -0.76 10.96
CA THR A 20 -4.96 -0.52 10.72
C THR A 20 -4.32 -1.77 10.09
N SER A 21 -3.65 -1.60 8.96
CA SER A 21 -2.73 -2.58 8.39
C SER A 21 -1.35 -1.94 8.28
N GLN A 22 -0.31 -2.68 8.64
CA GLN A 22 1.07 -2.23 8.52
C GLN A 22 1.80 -3.18 7.58
N PHE A 23 2.46 -2.61 6.58
CA PHE A 23 3.32 -3.33 5.66
C PHE A 23 4.65 -2.60 5.52
N GLY A 24 5.72 -3.36 5.39
CA GLY A 24 7.05 -2.81 5.09
C GLY A 24 7.23 -2.62 3.59
N LEU A 25 7.90 -1.54 3.19
CA LEU A 25 8.36 -1.39 1.81
C LEU A 25 9.75 -2.01 1.66
N THR A 26 9.92 -2.85 0.65
CA THR A 26 11.25 -3.32 0.25
C THR A 26 12.00 -2.22 -0.49
N LYS A 27 13.32 -2.34 -0.59
CA LYS A 27 14.14 -1.40 -1.36
C LYS A 27 13.66 -1.27 -2.81
N GLN A 28 13.31 -2.39 -3.44
CA GLN A 28 12.77 -2.40 -4.80
C GLN A 28 11.39 -1.75 -4.89
N GLY A 29 10.52 -1.94 -3.88
CA GLY A 29 9.23 -1.26 -3.81
C GLY A 29 9.38 0.26 -3.71
N ILE A 30 10.34 0.73 -2.92
CA ILE A 30 10.69 2.15 -2.84
C ILE A 30 11.16 2.65 -4.20
N GLU A 31 12.09 1.95 -4.86
CA GLU A 31 12.59 2.32 -6.20
C GLU A 31 11.46 2.43 -7.24
N LEU A 32 10.43 1.57 -7.17
CA LEU A 32 9.26 1.69 -8.05
C LEU A 32 8.48 2.98 -7.81
N PHE A 33 8.23 3.35 -6.55
CA PHE A 33 7.53 4.59 -6.21
C PHE A 33 8.34 5.84 -6.55
N MET A 34 9.67 5.80 -6.36
CA MET A 34 10.57 6.87 -6.82
C MET A 34 10.48 7.10 -8.33
N ASN A 35 10.12 6.07 -9.11
CA ASN A 35 9.94 6.13 -10.56
C ASN A 35 8.48 6.39 -10.99
N GLY A 36 7.61 6.78 -10.06
CA GLY A 36 6.22 7.17 -10.36
C GLY A 36 5.22 6.03 -10.43
N ALA A 37 5.53 4.85 -9.88
CA ALA A 37 4.52 3.81 -9.71
C ALA A 37 3.47 4.21 -8.66
N ASN A 38 2.21 3.84 -8.91
CA ASN A 38 1.10 4.02 -7.96
C ASN A 38 0.87 2.75 -7.14
N LEU A 39 0.18 2.90 -6.00
CA LEU A 39 -0.21 1.79 -5.13
C LEU A 39 -1.72 1.56 -5.23
N ALA A 40 -2.14 0.33 -5.51
CA ALA A 40 -3.55 -0.08 -5.44
C ALA A 40 -3.73 -1.08 -4.29
N ILE A 41 -4.68 -0.79 -3.39
CA ILE A 41 -5.04 -1.66 -2.27
C ILE A 41 -6.33 -2.38 -2.60
N TYR A 42 -6.28 -3.71 -2.55
CA TYR A 42 -7.44 -4.58 -2.78
C TYR A 42 -7.97 -5.07 -1.45
N MET A 43 -9.25 -4.79 -1.16
CA MET A 43 -9.94 -5.27 0.03
C MET A 43 -11.08 -6.19 -0.37
N ILE A 44 -11.25 -7.29 0.37
CA ILE A 44 -12.33 -8.25 0.17
C ILE A 44 -13.24 -8.19 1.39
N ASP A 45 -14.55 -8.08 1.16
CA ASP A 45 -15.52 -8.20 2.24
C ASP A 45 -15.55 -9.64 2.77
N ILE A 46 -15.24 -9.83 4.05
CA ILE A 46 -15.25 -11.16 4.68
C ILE A 46 -16.63 -11.83 4.63
N ARG A 47 -17.71 -11.05 4.56
CA ARG A 47 -19.09 -11.56 4.48
C ARG A 47 -19.46 -11.98 3.05
N ASN A 48 -18.76 -11.44 2.05
CA ASN A 48 -19.00 -11.73 0.64
C ASN A 48 -17.69 -11.64 -0.17
N PRO A 49 -17.02 -12.77 -0.43
CA PRO A 49 -15.74 -12.82 -1.16
C PRO A 49 -15.79 -12.25 -2.59
N ASN A 50 -16.98 -12.15 -3.18
CA ASN A 50 -17.16 -11.57 -4.52
C ASN A 50 -17.22 -10.04 -4.49
N ASN A 51 -17.40 -9.44 -3.32
CA ASN A 51 -17.40 -7.99 -3.15
C ASN A 51 -15.97 -7.51 -2.90
N LYS A 52 -15.38 -6.88 -3.92
CA LYS A 52 -14.01 -6.38 -3.90
C LYS A 52 -14.00 -4.87 -4.01
N PHE A 53 -13.20 -4.23 -3.18
CA PHE A 53 -12.97 -2.80 -3.20
C PHE A 53 -11.53 -2.54 -3.63
N ILE A 54 -11.34 -1.56 -4.50
CA ILE A 54 -10.03 -1.10 -4.95
C ILE A 54 -9.88 0.33 -4.45
N VAL A 55 -8.78 0.59 -3.76
CA VAL A 55 -8.38 1.93 -3.35
C VAL A 55 -7.09 2.27 -4.07
N ASP A 56 -7.17 3.21 -4.99
CA ASP A 56 -6.00 3.77 -5.66
C ASP A 56 -5.39 4.87 -4.77
N VAL A 57 -4.14 4.69 -4.40
CA VAL A 57 -3.36 5.66 -3.63
C VAL A 57 -2.47 6.40 -4.61
N ASP A 58 -2.73 7.68 -4.77
CA ASP A 58 -1.87 8.58 -5.53
C ASP A 58 -0.59 8.86 -4.74
N LEU A 59 0.54 8.65 -5.40
CA LEU A 59 1.88 8.82 -4.86
C LEU A 59 2.63 9.97 -5.56
N GLU A 60 1.91 10.97 -6.07
CA GLU A 60 2.51 12.17 -6.64
C GLU A 60 3.51 12.81 -5.67
N ASN A 61 4.71 13.12 -6.16
CA ASN A 61 5.83 13.70 -5.39
C ASN A 61 6.40 12.79 -4.28
N PHE A 62 6.15 11.47 -4.34
CA PHE A 62 6.78 10.51 -3.41
C PHE A 62 8.30 10.68 -3.35
N ASP A 63 8.94 10.88 -4.51
CA ASP A 63 10.38 11.11 -4.65
C ASP A 63 10.89 12.29 -3.81
N LYS A 64 10.25 13.45 -3.97
CA LYS A 64 10.64 14.67 -3.27
C LYS A 64 10.50 14.53 -1.75
N ILE A 65 9.44 13.86 -1.31
CA ILE A 65 9.20 13.63 0.12
C ILE A 65 10.22 12.62 0.64
N TYR A 66 10.42 11.48 -0.03
CA TYR A 66 11.36 10.45 0.40
C TYR A 66 12.80 10.97 0.56
N ASP A 67 13.26 11.80 -0.37
CA ASP A 67 14.58 12.44 -0.28
C ASP A 67 14.68 13.39 0.92
N SER A 68 13.60 14.06 1.30
CA SER A 68 13.58 15.00 2.44
C SER A 68 13.67 14.32 3.82
N ILE A 69 13.23 13.07 3.93
CA ILE A 69 13.23 12.29 5.18
C ILE A 69 14.46 11.39 5.34
N THR A 70 15.22 11.18 4.26
CA THR A 70 16.39 10.27 4.23
C THR A 70 17.73 10.99 4.20
N GLN A 71 17.73 12.34 4.18
CA GLN A 71 18.91 13.19 4.45
C GLN A 71 19.23 13.26 5.95
#